data_AF-A0A259LLJ4-F1
#
_entry.id   AF-A0A259LLJ4-F1
#
_cell.length_a   1.000
_cell.length_b   1.000
_cell.length_c   1.000
_cell.angle_alpha   90.00
_cell.angle_beta   90.00
_cell.angle_gamma   90.00
#
_symmetry.space_group_name_H-M   'P 1'
#
loop_
_entity.id
_entity.type
_entity.pdbx_description
1 polymer ?
#
loop_
_entity_poly.entity_id
_entity_poly.type
_entity_poly.pdbx_seq_one_letter_code
_entity_poly.pdbx_strand_id
1 'polypeptide(L)' 'EGKRSSYTEDDGWTVRTEDGKLSAQFEHTVAVTERGVDVLTLRPEEAHMVKEAARRAG' A
#
# COMPACT_ATOMS: atom_id res chain seq x y z
N GLU A 1 17.47 5.55 -7.72
CA GLU A 1 16.46 6.40 -7.05
C GLU A 1 15.54 7.08 -8.04
N GLY A 2 14.26 7.21 -7.69
CA GLY A 2 13.28 8.08 -8.36
C GLY A 2 13.01 9.35 -7.55
N LYS A 3 12.47 10.39 -8.20
CA LYS A 3 12.08 11.66 -7.56
C LYS A 3 10.65 11.58 -7.01
N ARG A 4 10.37 12.33 -5.94
CA ARG A 4 9.03 12.37 -5.32
C ARG A 4 7.97 13.10 -6.13
N SER A 5 8.37 13.91 -7.12
CA SER A 5 7.47 14.80 -7.83
C SER A 5 6.70 14.08 -8.94
N SER A 6 5.45 14.48 -9.12
CA SER A 6 4.54 13.97 -10.13
C SER A 6 3.68 15.08 -10.71
N TYR A 7 3.09 14.82 -11.86
CA TYR A 7 2.12 15.70 -12.51
C TYR A 7 0.93 14.89 -13.02
N THR A 8 -0.21 15.56 -13.20
CA THR A 8 -1.41 14.99 -13.82
C THR A 8 -1.39 15.32 -15.31
N GLU A 9 -1.64 14.34 -16.17
CA GLU A 9 -1.75 14.54 -17.60
C GLU A 9 -2.98 15.37 -17.98
N ASP A 10 -3.03 15.82 -19.24
CA ASP A 10 -4.14 16.62 -19.79
C ASP A 10 -5.48 15.87 -19.80
N ASP A 11 -5.47 14.55 -19.60
CA ASP A 11 -6.67 13.72 -19.42
C ASP A 11 -7.36 13.95 -18.06
N GLY A 12 -6.70 14.63 -17.13
CA GLY A 12 -7.22 14.96 -15.80
C GLY A 12 -7.16 13.81 -14.79
N TRP A 13 -6.57 12.67 -15.13
CA TRP A 13 -6.57 11.45 -14.32
C TRP A 13 -5.21 10.79 -14.17
N THR A 14 -4.47 10.66 -15.27
CA THR A 14 -3.21 9.91 -15.26
C THR A 14 -2.15 10.70 -14.51
N VAL A 15 -1.57 10.09 -13.47
CA VAL A 15 -0.47 10.68 -12.69
C VAL A 15 0.84 10.01 -13.07
N ARG A 16 1.82 10.81 -13.51
CA ARG A 16 3.17 10.33 -13.84
C ARG A 16 4.23 10.96 -12.94
N THR A 17 5.31 10.21 -12.69
CA THR A 17 6.53 10.74 -12.07
C THR A 17 7.21 11.72 -13.03
N GLU A 18 7.69 12.86 -12.51
CA GLU A 18 8.39 13.85 -13.35
C GLU A 18 9.70 13.33 -13.96
N ASP A 19 10.32 12.33 -13.32
CA ASP A 19 11.56 11.73 -13.81
C ASP A 19 11.35 10.49 -14.70
N GLY A 20 10.09 10.12 -14.96
CA GLY A 20 9.72 8.99 -15.81
C GLY A 20 10.11 7.61 -15.27
N LYS A 21 10.54 7.49 -14.02
CA LYS A 21 10.92 6.20 -13.43
C LYS A 21 9.72 5.46 -12.88
N LEU A 22 9.89 4.15 -12.70
CA LEU A 22 8.86 3.25 -12.21
C LEU A 22 8.31 3.68 -10.84
N SER A 23 6.99 3.55 -10.70
CA SER A 23 6.25 3.71 -9.45
C SER A 23 5.38 2.47 -9.20
N ALA A 24 5.11 2.18 -7.94
CA ALA A 24 4.23 1.11 -7.50
C ALA A 24 3.44 1.55 -6.26
N GLN A 25 2.22 1.04 -6.11
CA GLN A 25 1.34 1.30 -4.97
C GLN A 25 0.70 -0.02 -4.54
N PHE A 26 0.49 -0.17 -3.23
CA PHE A 26 -0.39 -1.18 -2.64
C PHE A 26 -1.38 -0.46 -1.73
N GLU A 27 -2.59 -1.00 -1.61
CA GLU A 27 -3.64 -0.42 -0.77
C GLU A 27 -4.40 -1.53 -0.04
N HIS A 28 -4.70 -1.28 1.24
CA HIS A 28 -5.66 -2.05 2.00
C HIS A 28 -6.61 -1.13 2.75
N THR A 29 -7.90 -1.47 2.73
CA THR A 29 -8.86 -0.95 3.71
C THR A 29 -8.70 -1.68 5.03
N VAL A 30 -8.71 -0.94 6.14
CA VAL A 30 -8.54 -1.48 7.50
C VAL A 30 -9.65 -1.02 8.44
N ALA A 31 -9.92 -1.83 9.48
CA ALA A 31 -10.74 -1.44 10.62
C ALA A 31 -9.88 -1.35 11.88
N VAL A 32 -10.03 -0.26 12.64
CA VAL A 32 -9.44 -0.14 13.98
C VAL A 32 -10.41 -0.77 14.98
N THR A 33 -9.89 -1.66 15.83
CA THR A 33 -10.64 -2.39 16.85
C THR A 33 -10.01 -2.20 18.22
N GLU A 34 -10.71 -2.59 19.28
CA GLU A 34 -10.16 -2.60 20.65
C GLU A 34 -8.89 -3.45 20.80
N ARG A 35 -8.69 -4.42 19.90
CA ARG A 35 -7.59 -5.40 19.96
C ARG A 35 -6.46 -5.07 18.98
N GLY A 36 -6.58 -4.02 18.17
CA GLY A 36 -5.61 -3.66 17.14
C GLY A 36 -6.26 -3.30 15.81
N VAL A 37 -5.65 -3.72 14.69
CA VAL A 37 -6.11 -3.38 13.33
C VAL A 37 -6.44 -4.65 12.55
N ASP A 38 -7.62 -4.68 11.95
CA ASP A 38 -8.05 -5.73 11.03
C ASP A 38 -7.88 -5.26 9.58
N VAL A 39 -7.20 -6.06 8.75
CA VAL A 39 -7.02 -5.80 7.31
C VAL A 39 -8.20 -6.40 6.55
N LEU A 40 -9.13 -5.55 6.10
CA LEU A 40 -10.41 -5.98 5.51
C LEU A 40 -10.30 -6.50 4.08
N THR A 41 -9.17 -6.20 3.42
CA THR A 41 -8.90 -6.54 2.02
C THR A 41 -7.71 -7.49 1.89
N LEU A 42 -7.37 -8.20 2.97
CA LEU A 42 -6.25 -9.14 3.01
C LEU A 42 -6.47 -10.30 2.03
N ARG A 43 -5.46 -10.60 1.22
CA ARG A 43 -5.50 -11.73 0.28
C ARG A 43 -5.07 -13.03 0.95
N PRO A 44 -5.58 -14.20 0.52
CA PRO A 44 -5.20 -15.48 1.11
C PRO A 44 -3.69 -15.73 1.16
N GLU A 45 -2.97 -15.32 0.11
CA GLU A 45 -1.52 -15.44 0.00
C GLU A 45 -0.74 -14.57 1.00
N GLU A 46 -1.34 -13.50 1.52
CA GLU A 46 -0.73 -12.58 2.50
C GLU A 46 -0.92 -13.08 3.94
N ALA A 47 -1.75 -14.11 4.17
CA ALA A 47 -2.07 -14.59 5.51
C ALA A 47 -0.83 -15.05 6.30
N HIS A 48 0.21 -15.54 5.63
CA HIS A 48 1.47 -15.90 6.28
C HIS A 48 2.18 -14.66 6.86
N MET A 49 2.06 -13.50 6.20
CA MET A 49 2.73 -12.25 6.60
C MET A 49 2.11 -11.72 7.90
N VAL A 50 0.79 -11.82 8.05
CA VAL A 50 0.08 -11.43 9.28
C VAL A 50 0.47 -12.34 10.45
N LYS A 51 0.57 -13.66 10.21
CA LYS A 51 1.02 -14.61 11.21
C LYS A 51 2.47 -14.34 11.65
N GLU A 52 3.36 -14.04 10.70
CA GLU A 52 4.74 -13.64 10.97
C GLU A 52 4.81 -12.33 11.78
N ALA A 53 4.02 -11.32 11.42
CA ALA A 53 3.99 -10.04 12.13
C ALA A 53 3.51 -10.23 13.58
N ALA A 54 2.44 -11.01 13.79
CA ALA A 54 1.93 -11.32 15.13
C ALA A 54 2.98 -12.05 15.99
N ARG A 55 3.80 -12.93 15.40
CA ARG A 55 4.88 -13.63 16.12
C ARG A 55 6.05 -12.72 16.52
N ARG A 56 6.31 -11.63 15.79
CA ARG A 56 7.38 -10.67 16.11
C ARG A 56 6.96 -9.62 17.13
N ALA A 57 5.65 -9.44 17.33
CA ALA A 57 5.09 -8.49 18.26
C ALA A 57 4.92 -9.03 19.70
N GLY A 58 5.16 -10.34 19.91
CA GLY A 58 5.21 -10.98 21.22
C GLY A 58 6.65 -11.32 21.61
#